data_AF-A0A966DQR1-F1
#
_entry.id   AF-A0A966DQR1-F1
#
_cell.length_a   1.000
_cell.length_b   1.000
_cell.length_c   1.000
_cell.angle_alpha   90.00
_cell.angle_beta   90.00
_cell.angle_gamma   90.00
#
_symmetry.space_group_name_H-M   'P 1'
#
loop_
_entity.id
_entity.type
_entity.pdbx_description
1 polymer ?
#
loop_
_entity_poly.entity_id
_entity_poly.type
_entity_poly.pdbx_seq_one_letter_code
_entity_poly.pdbx_strand_id
1 'polypeptide(L)'
;MENIPIFSDANRMLSFKAIEYASNLALLGVKNIGTRLYLYGRIPISPDWLLQFPQSKTLYEAIIVNNQNAAELLTSQWIEKQAPIHNDRWTIFLNKNWERKSFSSAPYKLYVNLHPDSILDEFNTVVNHFATFDVPIFKFSKDVFNLLRPDKIVAYLMDFNTLITLGKALSVALKSAKVQPLPFTAAFDESGVVSCGFDPPAKLTQSFAATSWRSVITELIARALSEGYRSNMARKELVQNVNFKLDAIGIDTEKWLPKVFYNL
;
A
#
# COMPACT_ATOMS: atom_id res chain seq x y z
N MET A 1 14.92 22.70 11.72
CA MET A 1 14.18 22.21 10.55
C MET A 1 15.04 21.12 9.95
N GLU A 2 14.93 19.91 10.48
CA GLU A 2 15.67 18.76 9.97
C GLU A 2 15.14 18.43 8.58
N ASN A 3 16.04 18.46 7.59
CA ASN A 3 15.77 18.01 6.24
C ASN A 3 15.06 16.65 6.29
N ILE A 4 14.06 16.42 5.43
CA ILE A 4 13.44 15.10 5.27
C ILE A 4 14.15 14.32 4.15
N PRO A 5 15.25 13.59 4.41
CA PRO A 5 15.68 12.46 3.58
C PRO A 5 15.37 11.18 4.36
N ILE A 6 14.09 10.89 4.62
CA ILE A 6 13.70 9.67 5.34
C ILE A 6 13.35 8.54 4.37
N PHE A 7 13.04 8.87 3.11
CA PHE A 7 12.57 7.89 2.14
C PHE A 7 13.63 7.58 1.07
N SER A 8 13.83 6.30 0.80
CA SER A 8 14.67 5.77 -0.28
C SER A 8 13.94 5.79 -1.62
N ASP A 9 14.67 5.52 -2.70
CA ASP A 9 14.11 5.30 -4.03
C ASP A 9 13.88 3.82 -4.36
N ALA A 10 13.87 2.93 -3.36
CA ALA A 10 13.76 1.47 -3.56
C ALA A 10 12.54 1.04 -4.40
N ASN A 11 11.41 1.76 -4.27
CA ASN A 11 10.19 1.51 -5.04
C ASN A 11 10.13 2.25 -6.39
N ARG A 12 11.08 3.15 -6.68
CA ARG A 12 11.09 3.99 -7.86
C ARG A 12 11.17 3.17 -9.14
N MET A 13 12.19 2.32 -9.24
CA MET A 13 12.42 1.49 -10.43
C MET A 13 11.24 0.55 -10.70
N LEU A 14 10.65 -0.01 -9.64
CA LEU A 14 9.46 -0.86 -9.76
C LEU A 14 8.25 -0.09 -10.30
N SER A 15 8.06 1.15 -9.84
CA SER A 15 6.97 2.01 -10.30
C SER A 15 7.14 2.40 -11.76
N PHE A 16 8.37 2.68 -12.21
CA PHE A 16 8.66 2.88 -13.63
C PHE A 16 8.39 1.62 -14.47
N LYS A 17 8.84 0.45 -14.01
CA LYS A 17 8.51 -0.83 -14.66
C LYS A 17 7.00 -1.07 -14.76
N ALA A 18 6.24 -0.67 -13.73
CA ALA A 18 4.78 -0.75 -13.75
C ALA A 18 4.16 0.16 -14.82
N ILE A 19 4.67 1.39 -14.98
CA ILE A 19 4.26 2.33 -16.03
C ILE A 19 4.63 1.79 -17.42
N GLU A 20 5.85 1.28 -17.59
CA GLU A 20 6.30 0.67 -18.84
C GLU A 20 5.43 -0.54 -19.20
N TYR A 21 5.16 -1.43 -18.25
CA TYR A 21 4.22 -2.54 -18.42
C TYR A 21 2.85 -2.03 -18.88
N ALA A 22 2.27 -1.03 -18.21
CA ALA A 22 0.99 -0.47 -18.59
C ALA A 22 1.00 0.21 -19.96
N SER A 23 2.14 0.81 -20.36
CA SER A 23 2.35 1.42 -21.68
C SER A 23 2.35 0.39 -22.82
N ASN A 24 2.49 -0.89 -22.50
CA ASN A 24 2.34 -1.99 -23.46
C ASN A 24 0.90 -2.51 -23.56
N LEU A 25 -0.01 -2.08 -22.69
CA LEU A 25 -1.41 -2.51 -22.67
C LEU A 25 -2.31 -1.60 -23.52
N ALA A 26 -1.79 -1.16 -24.67
CA ALA A 26 -2.55 -0.36 -25.62
C ALA A 26 -3.91 -1.02 -25.90
N LEU A 27 -4.95 -0.21 -26.12
CA LEU A 27 -6.36 -0.61 -26.34
C LEU A 27 -7.19 -0.91 -25.08
N LEU A 28 -6.61 -0.91 -23.88
CA LEU A 28 -7.40 -0.96 -22.64
C LEU A 28 -7.97 0.42 -22.28
N GLY A 29 -9.21 0.46 -21.80
CA GLY A 29 -9.80 1.67 -21.21
C GLY A 29 -9.10 2.07 -19.89
N VAL A 30 -9.22 3.35 -19.50
CA VAL A 30 -8.59 3.93 -18.29
C VAL A 30 -8.78 3.05 -17.04
N LYS A 31 -10.00 2.56 -16.80
CA LYS A 31 -10.31 1.68 -15.65
C LYS A 31 -9.48 0.39 -15.64
N ASN A 32 -9.31 -0.23 -16.82
CA ASN A 32 -8.56 -1.48 -16.94
C ASN A 32 -7.06 -1.24 -16.77
N ILE A 33 -6.51 -0.17 -17.36
CA ILE A 33 -5.12 0.24 -17.15
C ILE A 33 -4.86 0.53 -15.67
N GLY A 34 -5.72 1.33 -15.03
CA GLY A 34 -5.60 1.65 -13.60
C GLY A 34 -5.65 0.40 -12.72
N THR A 35 -6.56 -0.54 -13.00
CA THR A 35 -6.64 -1.82 -12.27
C THR A 35 -5.35 -2.64 -12.43
N ARG A 36 -4.78 -2.70 -13.64
CA ARG A 36 -3.53 -3.43 -13.92
C ARG A 36 -2.32 -2.80 -13.22
N LEU A 37 -2.25 -1.46 -13.18
CA LEU A 37 -1.23 -0.73 -12.44
C LEU A 37 -1.36 -0.95 -10.93
N TYR A 38 -2.58 -0.86 -10.40
CA TYR A 38 -2.84 -1.03 -8.97
C TYR A 38 -2.50 -2.45 -8.47
N LEU A 39 -2.77 -3.46 -9.29
CA LEU A 39 -2.42 -4.86 -9.03
C LEU A 39 -1.02 -5.27 -9.52
N TYR A 40 -0.21 -4.33 -10.03
CA TYR A 40 1.14 -4.66 -10.49
C TYR A 40 1.99 -5.18 -9.33
N GLY A 41 2.80 -6.22 -9.59
CA GLY A 41 3.58 -6.90 -8.56
C GLY A 41 2.82 -7.96 -7.77
N ARG A 42 1.55 -8.25 -8.11
CA ARG A 42 0.81 -9.39 -7.55
C ARG A 42 1.46 -10.72 -7.96
N ILE A 43 1.60 -11.63 -7.00
CA ILE A 43 2.08 -12.99 -7.24
C ILE A 43 0.94 -13.80 -7.89
N PRO A 44 1.20 -14.56 -8.98
CA PRO A 44 0.22 -15.46 -9.55
C PRO A 44 -0.23 -16.52 -8.54
N ILE A 45 -1.53 -16.80 -8.51
CA ILE A 45 -2.05 -17.91 -7.71
C ILE A 45 -1.53 -19.24 -8.27
N SER A 46 -1.09 -20.13 -7.40
CA SER A 46 -0.64 -21.48 -7.72
C SER A 46 -1.34 -22.50 -6.81
N PRO A 47 -1.34 -23.80 -7.18
CA PRO A 47 -1.81 -24.86 -6.28
C PRO A 47 -1.13 -24.84 -4.92
N ASP A 48 0.17 -24.55 -4.86
CA ASP A 48 0.93 -24.50 -3.60
C ASP A 48 0.37 -23.44 -2.64
N TRP A 49 0.02 -22.25 -3.15
CA TRP A 49 -0.62 -21.21 -2.33
C TRP A 49 -1.99 -21.63 -1.80
N LEU A 50 -2.77 -22.37 -2.59
CA LEU A 50 -4.08 -22.89 -2.18
C LEU A 50 -3.94 -24.01 -1.13
N LEU A 51 -2.88 -24.81 -1.21
CA LEU A 51 -2.58 -25.85 -0.22
C LEU A 51 -2.07 -25.26 1.10
N GLN A 52 -1.23 -24.22 1.03
CA GLN A 52 -0.71 -23.54 2.21
C GLN A 52 -1.79 -22.72 2.93
N PHE A 53 -2.74 -22.15 2.17
CA PHE A 53 -3.84 -21.35 2.71
C PHE A 53 -5.21 -21.84 2.17
N PRO A 54 -5.71 -23.00 2.64
CA PRO A 54 -6.97 -23.57 2.17
C PRO A 54 -8.15 -22.67 2.49
N GLN A 55 -9.11 -22.56 1.56
CA GLN A 55 -10.29 -21.69 1.71
C GLN A 55 -11.18 -22.01 2.93
N SER A 56 -11.09 -23.23 3.48
CA SER A 56 -11.90 -23.69 4.61
C SER A 56 -11.42 -23.17 5.97
N LYS A 57 -10.19 -22.67 6.08
CA LYS A 57 -9.69 -21.91 7.23
C LYS A 57 -9.54 -20.48 6.78
N THR A 58 -10.03 -19.51 7.54
CA THR A 58 -9.72 -18.12 7.18
C THR A 58 -8.20 -17.97 7.27
N LEU A 59 -7.58 -17.24 6.32
CA LEU A 59 -6.14 -16.94 6.36
C LEU A 59 -5.72 -16.42 7.76
N TYR A 60 -6.61 -15.66 8.38
CA TYR A 60 -6.53 -15.19 9.74
C TYR A 60 -6.37 -16.31 10.78
N GLU A 61 -7.18 -17.37 10.72
CA GLU A 61 -7.02 -18.55 11.59
C GLU A 61 -5.67 -19.23 11.40
N ALA A 62 -5.22 -19.40 10.15
CA ALA A 62 -3.91 -20.00 9.87
C ALA A 62 -2.76 -19.19 10.47
N ILE A 63 -2.88 -17.86 10.46
CA ILE A 63 -1.89 -16.95 11.04
C ILE A 63 -1.95 -16.97 12.57
N ILE A 64 -3.15 -16.92 13.17
CA ILE A 64 -3.33 -16.93 14.62
C ILE A 64 -2.85 -18.23 15.25
N VAL A 65 -3.14 -19.39 14.65
CA VAL A 65 -2.70 -20.68 15.19
C VAL A 65 -1.17 -20.72 15.34
N ASN A 66 -0.45 -20.08 14.43
CA ASN A 66 1.01 -19.97 14.48
C ASN A 66 1.52 -18.76 15.29
N ASN A 67 0.63 -17.85 15.73
CA ASN A 67 0.99 -16.58 16.37
C ASN A 67 0.05 -16.28 17.56
N GLN A 68 0.13 -17.07 18.63
CA GLN A 68 -0.75 -16.92 19.81
C GLN A 68 -0.65 -15.51 20.42
N ASN A 69 0.56 -14.97 20.57
CA ASN A 69 0.76 -13.60 21.09
C ASN A 69 0.07 -12.54 20.23
N ALA A 70 0.13 -12.67 18.90
CA ALA A 70 -0.57 -11.76 18.00
C ALA A 70 -2.08 -11.87 18.18
N ALA A 71 -2.61 -13.09 18.32
CA ALA A 71 -4.03 -13.34 18.53
C ALA A 71 -4.55 -12.70 19.83
N GLU A 72 -3.77 -12.81 20.91
CA GLU A 72 -4.07 -12.20 22.20
C GLU A 72 -4.07 -10.67 22.11
N LEU A 73 -3.08 -10.09 21.44
CA LEU A 73 -3.01 -8.64 21.20
C LEU A 73 -4.18 -8.15 20.35
N LEU A 74 -4.49 -8.84 19.26
CA LEU A 74 -5.61 -8.51 18.38
C LEU A 74 -6.92 -8.51 19.16
N THR A 75 -7.14 -9.55 19.97
CA THR A 75 -8.35 -9.72 20.77
C THR A 75 -8.42 -8.70 21.91
N SER A 76 -7.30 -8.36 22.54
CA SER A 76 -7.26 -7.44 23.67
C SER A 76 -7.37 -5.98 23.25
N GLN A 77 -6.70 -5.56 22.19
CA GLN A 77 -6.58 -4.14 21.81
C GLN A 77 -7.44 -3.72 20.61
N TRP A 78 -7.84 -4.64 19.71
CA TRP A 78 -8.64 -4.27 18.54
C TRP A 78 -10.00 -4.97 18.49
N ILE A 79 -10.90 -4.40 17.70
CA ILE A 79 -12.17 -4.99 17.30
C ILE A 79 -12.10 -5.25 15.80
N GLU A 80 -12.34 -6.50 15.40
CA GLU A 80 -12.53 -6.84 14.00
C GLU A 80 -13.83 -6.22 13.47
N LYS A 81 -13.75 -5.56 12.33
CA LYS A 81 -14.89 -4.97 11.62
C LYS A 81 -15.08 -5.69 10.29
N GLN A 82 -16.34 -6.02 10.00
CA GLN A 82 -16.74 -6.49 8.69
C GLN A 82 -16.46 -5.38 7.67
N ALA A 83 -15.68 -5.70 6.65
CA ALA A 83 -15.47 -4.79 5.55
C ALA A 83 -16.78 -4.60 4.75
N PRO A 84 -17.00 -3.41 4.13
CA PRO A 84 -18.11 -3.20 3.22
C PRO A 84 -18.12 -4.27 2.10
N ILE A 85 -19.29 -4.57 1.52
CA ILE A 85 -19.48 -5.61 0.50
C ILE A 85 -18.49 -5.47 -0.68
N HIS A 86 -18.16 -4.24 -1.09
CA HIS A 86 -17.23 -3.96 -2.18
C HIS A 86 -15.73 -4.03 -1.77
N ASN A 87 -15.44 -4.32 -0.50
CA ASN A 87 -14.11 -4.44 0.08
C ASN A 87 -14.00 -5.69 1.00
N ASP A 88 -14.86 -6.68 0.78
CA ASP A 88 -15.11 -7.85 1.63
C ASP A 88 -13.91 -8.80 1.83
N ARG A 89 -12.82 -8.57 1.08
CA ARG A 89 -11.57 -9.33 1.12
C ARG A 89 -10.53 -8.79 2.11
N TRP A 90 -10.91 -7.81 2.92
CA TRP A 90 -10.07 -7.26 3.98
C TRP A 90 -10.67 -7.54 5.35
N THR A 91 -9.81 -7.92 6.28
CA THR A 91 -10.10 -7.85 7.71
C THR A 91 -9.66 -6.48 8.20
N ILE A 92 -10.56 -5.74 8.85
CA ILE A 92 -10.29 -4.40 9.36
C ILE A 92 -10.23 -4.47 10.89
N PHE A 93 -9.14 -4.01 11.48
CA PHE A 93 -8.97 -3.93 12.93
C PHE A 93 -9.05 -2.49 13.38
N LEU A 94 -9.94 -2.21 14.34
CA LEU A 94 -10.12 -0.89 14.96
C LEU A 94 -9.69 -0.95 16.42
N ASN A 95 -8.74 -0.11 16.81
CA ASN A 95 -8.23 -0.05 18.19
C ASN A 95 -9.35 0.37 19.14
N LYS A 96 -9.53 -0.36 20.23
CA LYS A 96 -10.60 -0.16 21.22
C LYS A 96 -10.46 1.15 21.98
N ASN A 97 -9.24 1.59 22.20
CA ASN A 97 -8.93 2.81 22.96
C ASN A 97 -9.02 4.07 22.09
N TRP A 98 -9.21 3.91 20.77
CA TRP A 98 -9.28 5.03 19.86
C TRP A 98 -10.70 5.60 19.81
N GLU A 99 -10.87 6.81 20.34
CA GLU A 99 -12.13 7.56 20.21
C GLU A 99 -12.40 7.87 18.73
N ARG A 100 -13.63 7.61 18.27
CA ARG A 100 -14.10 7.88 16.90
C ARG A 100 -14.17 9.39 16.58
N LYS A 101 -13.07 10.12 16.69
CA LYS A 101 -12.98 11.43 16.02
C LYS A 101 -12.95 11.14 14.52
N SER A 102 -13.95 11.67 13.81
CA SER A 102 -14.24 11.52 12.38
C SER A 102 -13.08 10.94 11.56
N PHE A 103 -13.25 9.70 11.07
CA PHE A 103 -12.30 8.97 10.23
C PHE A 103 -12.08 9.61 8.83
N SER A 104 -12.68 10.77 8.57
CA SER A 104 -12.77 11.35 7.22
C SER A 104 -11.43 11.76 6.61
N SER A 105 -10.31 11.66 7.33
CA SER A 105 -9.03 12.18 6.83
C SER A 105 -7.78 11.60 7.49
N ALA A 106 -7.69 10.29 7.78
CA ALA A 106 -6.39 9.70 8.14
C ALA A 106 -5.42 9.87 6.94
N PRO A 107 -4.51 10.86 6.95
CA PRO A 107 -3.84 11.26 5.73
C PRO A 107 -2.63 10.39 5.44
N TYR A 108 -2.23 9.55 6.39
CA TYR A 108 -1.02 8.75 6.33
C TYR A 108 -1.36 7.27 6.28
N LYS A 109 -0.78 6.56 5.31
CA LYS A 109 -0.84 5.10 5.19
C LYS A 109 0.55 4.54 5.27
N LEU A 110 0.74 3.55 6.14
CA LEU A 110 1.94 2.75 6.21
C LEU A 110 1.62 1.36 5.67
N TYR A 111 2.45 0.88 4.75
CA TYR A 111 2.35 -0.43 4.13
C TYR A 111 3.49 -1.31 4.65
N VAL A 112 3.15 -2.54 5.03
CA VAL A 112 4.14 -3.57 5.37
C VAL A 112 4.18 -4.58 4.22
N ASN A 113 5.26 -4.53 3.46
CA ASN A 113 5.40 -5.13 2.13
C ASN A 113 6.03 -6.53 2.19
N LEU A 114 5.58 -7.37 3.12
CA LEU A 114 6.11 -8.73 3.30
C LEU A 114 5.79 -9.62 2.09
N HIS A 115 6.73 -10.45 1.65
CA HIS A 115 6.43 -11.57 0.78
C HIS A 115 5.52 -12.57 1.53
N PRO A 116 4.56 -13.24 0.87
CA PRO A 116 3.66 -14.18 1.55
C PRO A 116 4.37 -15.27 2.36
N ASP A 117 5.52 -15.75 1.90
CA ASP A 117 6.39 -16.68 2.66
C ASP A 117 6.77 -16.18 4.06
N SER A 118 6.98 -14.87 4.24
CA SER A 118 7.45 -14.30 5.50
C SER A 118 6.31 -13.94 6.45
N ILE A 119 5.06 -13.98 6.00
CA ILE A 119 3.94 -13.43 6.78
C ILE A 119 3.70 -14.25 8.03
N LEU A 120 3.78 -15.58 7.95
CA LEU A 120 3.54 -16.43 9.11
C LEU A 120 4.54 -16.16 10.23
N ASP A 121 5.80 -15.92 9.88
CA ASP A 121 6.89 -15.71 10.83
C ASP A 121 6.91 -14.27 11.38
N GLU A 122 6.55 -13.28 10.55
CA GLU A 122 6.73 -11.86 10.89
C GLU A 122 5.45 -11.16 11.35
N PHE A 123 4.28 -11.80 11.23
CA PHE A 123 3.01 -11.15 11.56
C PHE A 123 2.94 -10.74 13.04
N ASN A 124 3.47 -11.57 13.95
CA ASN A 124 3.57 -11.20 15.35
C ASN A 124 4.42 -9.95 15.57
N THR A 125 5.57 -9.82 14.90
CA THR A 125 6.40 -8.61 14.94
C THR A 125 5.61 -7.38 14.52
N VAL A 126 4.85 -7.48 13.43
CA VAL A 126 4.02 -6.37 12.92
C VAL A 126 2.94 -5.95 13.91
N VAL A 127 2.16 -6.91 14.44
CA VAL A 127 1.07 -6.63 15.38
C VAL A 127 1.59 -6.05 16.69
N ASN A 128 2.72 -6.54 17.21
CA ASN A 128 3.36 -5.97 18.40
C ASN A 128 3.72 -4.49 18.19
N HIS A 129 4.33 -4.13 17.06
CA HIS A 129 4.62 -2.73 16.77
C HIS A 129 3.34 -1.91 16.59
N PHE A 130 2.31 -2.45 15.93
CA PHE A 130 1.03 -1.75 15.85
C PHE A 130 0.40 -1.49 17.23
N ALA A 131 0.57 -2.42 18.17
CA ALA A 131 0.12 -2.26 19.56
C ALA A 131 0.94 -1.18 20.28
N THR A 132 2.28 -1.27 20.22
CA THR A 132 3.20 -0.33 20.87
C THR A 132 2.98 1.12 20.42
N PHE A 133 2.60 1.31 19.16
CA PHE A 133 2.37 2.63 18.57
C PHE A 133 0.89 3.03 18.52
N ASP A 134 0.03 2.32 19.25
CA ASP A 134 -1.42 2.58 19.33
C ASP A 134 -2.07 2.80 17.96
N VAL A 135 -1.71 1.97 16.96
CA VAL A 135 -2.19 2.13 15.59
C VAL A 135 -3.72 2.09 15.59
N PRO A 136 -4.39 3.19 15.18
CA PRO A 136 -5.83 3.32 15.31
C PRO A 136 -6.57 2.26 14.50
N ILE A 137 -6.18 2.11 13.25
CA ILE A 137 -6.80 1.19 12.30
C ILE A 137 -5.71 0.57 11.45
N PHE A 138 -5.84 -0.73 11.22
CA PHE A 138 -5.10 -1.37 10.14
C PHE A 138 -5.97 -2.41 9.44
N LYS A 139 -5.54 -2.76 8.23
CA LYS A 139 -6.18 -3.74 7.38
C LYS A 139 -5.21 -4.88 7.12
N PHE A 140 -5.77 -6.08 7.10
CA PHE A 140 -5.05 -7.29 6.73
C PHE A 140 -5.84 -8.08 5.69
N SER A 141 -5.13 -8.83 4.85
CA SER A 141 -5.74 -9.67 3.82
C SER A 141 -6.59 -10.76 4.45
N LYS A 142 -7.81 -10.95 3.95
CA LYS A 142 -8.75 -11.96 4.47
C LYS A 142 -8.58 -13.33 3.80
N ASP A 143 -8.11 -13.34 2.56
CA ASP A 143 -7.99 -14.54 1.73
C ASP A 143 -6.65 -14.61 1.01
N VAL A 144 -6.34 -15.79 0.48
CA VAL A 144 -5.11 -16.05 -0.29
C VAL A 144 -4.98 -15.14 -1.51
N PHE A 145 -6.08 -14.76 -2.16
CA PHE A 145 -6.02 -13.90 -3.34
C PHE A 145 -5.51 -12.49 -2.97
N ASN A 146 -5.94 -11.96 -1.83
CA ASN A 146 -5.46 -10.69 -1.31
C ASN A 146 -4.08 -10.81 -0.68
N LEU A 147 -3.75 -11.95 -0.07
CA LEU A 147 -2.41 -12.23 0.44
C LEU A 147 -1.33 -12.10 -0.64
N LEU A 148 -1.63 -12.47 -1.88
CA LEU A 148 -0.68 -12.40 -2.99
C LEU A 148 -0.52 -10.99 -3.57
N ARG A 149 -1.29 -10.00 -3.11
CA ARG A 149 -1.15 -8.60 -3.51
C ARG A 149 0.01 -7.94 -2.77
N PRO A 150 0.71 -6.96 -3.37
CA PRO A 150 1.78 -6.28 -2.67
C PRO A 150 1.23 -5.45 -1.48
N ASP A 151 0.04 -4.87 -1.58
CA ASP A 151 -0.65 -4.17 -0.48
C ASP A 151 -1.53 -5.14 0.32
N LYS A 152 -0.96 -5.83 1.30
CA LYS A 152 -1.67 -6.86 2.08
C LYS A 152 -1.81 -6.55 3.58
N ILE A 153 -0.97 -5.65 4.10
CA ILE A 153 -1.01 -5.11 5.46
C ILE A 153 -0.90 -3.58 5.33
N VAL A 154 -1.90 -2.85 5.83
CA VAL A 154 -1.94 -1.39 5.72
C VAL A 154 -2.40 -0.77 7.04
N ALA A 155 -1.58 0.05 7.66
CA ALA A 155 -1.93 0.86 8.82
C ALA A 155 -2.33 2.28 8.41
N TYR A 156 -3.34 2.83 9.08
CA TYR A 156 -3.86 4.17 8.89
C TYR A 156 -3.46 5.01 10.11
N LEU A 157 -2.71 6.09 9.86
CA LEU A 157 -2.13 6.93 10.91
C LEU A 157 -2.64 8.36 10.77
N MET A 158 -2.71 9.07 11.89
CA MET A 158 -3.25 10.44 11.96
C MET A 158 -2.16 11.51 11.99
N ASP A 159 -0.95 11.15 12.41
CA ASP A 159 0.16 12.06 12.55
C ASP A 159 1.44 11.54 11.86
N PHE A 160 2.24 12.49 11.39
CA PHE A 160 3.45 12.21 10.63
C PHE A 160 4.56 11.63 11.50
N ASN A 161 4.66 12.03 12.77
CA ASN A 161 5.72 11.57 13.66
C ASN A 161 5.58 10.07 13.99
N THR A 162 4.35 9.60 14.23
CA THR A 162 4.03 8.18 14.40
C THR A 162 4.34 7.43 13.12
N LEU A 163 3.97 7.95 11.94
CA LEU A 163 4.34 7.35 10.64
C LEU A 163 5.85 7.14 10.54
N ILE A 164 6.63 8.18 10.84
CA ILE A 164 8.09 8.11 10.74
C ILE A 164 8.69 7.14 11.75
N THR A 165 8.26 7.22 13.01
CA THR A 165 8.85 6.43 14.10
C THR A 165 8.49 4.95 13.96
N LEU A 166 7.21 4.64 13.69
CA LEU A 166 6.75 3.28 13.43
C LEU A 166 7.40 2.70 12.17
N GLY A 167 7.50 3.49 11.09
CA GLY A 167 8.12 3.05 9.84
C GLY A 167 9.58 2.66 10.00
N LYS A 168 10.37 3.47 10.72
CA LYS A 168 11.76 3.16 11.05
C LYS A 168 11.88 1.92 11.95
N ALA A 169 11.05 1.84 12.99
CA ALA A 169 11.07 0.70 13.92
C ALA A 169 10.76 -0.62 13.21
N LEU A 170 9.71 -0.65 12.37
CA LEU A 170 9.36 -1.82 11.57
C LEU A 170 10.43 -2.17 10.53
N SER A 171 11.05 -1.17 9.88
CA SER A 171 12.12 -1.41 8.90
C SER A 171 13.31 -2.14 9.55
N VAL A 172 13.69 -1.73 10.76
CA VAL A 172 14.75 -2.40 11.54
C VAL A 172 14.32 -3.81 11.96
N ALA A 173 13.10 -3.94 12.49
CA ALA A 173 12.59 -5.21 13.00
C ALA A 173 12.42 -6.28 11.91
N LEU A 174 12.08 -5.86 10.69
CA LEU A 174 11.76 -6.75 9.56
C LEU A 174 12.89 -6.85 8.53
N LYS A 175 14.11 -6.40 8.84
CA LYS A 175 15.22 -6.31 7.88
C LYS A 175 15.59 -7.64 7.18
N SER A 176 15.32 -8.77 7.82
CA SER A 176 15.60 -10.11 7.28
C SER A 176 14.42 -10.74 6.54
N ALA A 177 13.24 -10.12 6.61
CA ALA A 177 12.04 -10.65 5.99
C ALA A 177 12.16 -10.57 4.46
N LYS A 178 11.67 -11.61 3.77
CA LYS A 178 11.50 -11.49 2.31
C LYS A 178 10.44 -10.43 2.02
N VAL A 179 10.71 -9.59 1.03
CA VAL A 179 9.89 -8.44 0.64
C VAL A 179 9.16 -8.72 -0.67
N GLN A 180 7.90 -8.28 -0.78
CA GLN A 180 7.17 -8.11 -2.02
C GLN A 180 6.96 -6.61 -2.24
N PRO A 181 7.84 -5.94 -3.01
CA PRO A 181 7.84 -4.49 -3.18
C PRO A 181 6.50 -3.91 -3.68
N LEU A 182 6.21 -2.67 -3.29
CA LEU A 182 4.93 -2.02 -3.53
C LEU A 182 5.09 -0.77 -4.43
N PRO A 183 4.63 -0.82 -5.70
CA PRO A 183 4.73 0.33 -6.58
C PRO A 183 3.92 1.53 -6.08
N PHE A 184 4.39 2.73 -6.44
CA PHE A 184 3.72 4.01 -6.20
C PHE A 184 3.61 4.36 -4.70
N THR A 185 4.63 4.00 -3.93
CA THR A 185 4.76 4.33 -2.49
C THR A 185 6.20 4.67 -2.14
N ALA A 186 6.42 5.52 -1.15
CA ALA A 186 7.75 5.91 -0.69
C ALA A 186 8.30 4.89 0.31
N ALA A 187 9.42 4.26 -0.02
CA ALA A 187 10.05 3.28 0.86
C ALA A 187 10.82 3.97 2.00
N PHE A 188 10.81 3.39 3.20
CA PHE A 188 11.54 3.93 4.35
C PHE A 188 13.05 3.65 4.30
N ASP A 189 13.46 2.61 3.59
CA ASP A 189 14.86 2.23 3.41
C ASP A 189 15.05 1.47 2.08
N GLU A 190 16.28 1.05 1.80
CA GLU A 190 16.62 0.31 0.58
C GLU A 190 15.96 -1.08 0.49
N SER A 191 15.50 -1.65 1.61
CA SER A 191 14.82 -2.96 1.60
C SER A 191 13.42 -2.86 1.01
N GLY A 192 12.76 -1.71 1.18
CA GLY A 192 11.37 -1.51 0.79
C GLY A 192 10.35 -2.34 1.60
N VAL A 193 10.76 -2.98 2.71
CA VAL A 193 9.88 -3.79 3.56
C VAL A 193 8.77 -2.95 4.20
N VAL A 194 9.04 -1.67 4.46
CA VAL A 194 8.04 -0.69 4.84
C VAL A 194 8.02 0.45 3.83
N SER A 195 6.82 0.86 3.43
CA SER A 195 6.62 2.06 2.62
C SER A 195 5.41 2.85 3.09
N CYS A 196 5.24 4.07 2.57
CA CYS A 196 4.10 4.91 2.90
C CYS A 196 3.46 5.56 1.68
N GLY A 197 2.23 6.01 1.89
CA GLY A 197 1.48 6.84 0.95
C GLY A 197 0.69 7.87 1.72
N PHE A 198 0.44 9.00 1.09
CA PHE A 198 -0.24 10.14 1.68
C PHE A 198 -1.52 10.35 0.91
N ASP A 199 -2.68 10.27 1.56
CA ASP A 199 -3.91 10.54 0.83
C ASP A 199 -3.88 11.99 0.33
N PRO A 200 -4.19 12.24 -0.96
CA PRO A 200 -4.06 13.58 -1.52
C PRO A 200 -4.99 14.54 -0.77
N PRO A 201 -4.65 15.84 -0.70
CA PRO A 201 -5.59 16.87 -0.25
C PRO A 201 -6.94 16.71 -0.97
N ALA A 202 -8.05 16.93 -0.26
CA ALA A 202 -9.40 16.68 -0.79
C ALA A 202 -9.67 17.33 -2.17
N LYS A 203 -9.02 18.47 -2.47
CA LYS A 203 -9.10 19.14 -3.78
C LYS A 203 -8.60 18.28 -4.94
N LEU A 204 -7.62 17.41 -4.72
CA LEU A 204 -7.11 16.48 -5.74
C LEU A 204 -8.01 15.24 -5.88
N THR A 205 -8.82 14.88 -4.89
CA THR A 205 -9.67 13.67 -4.92
C THR A 205 -11.11 13.95 -5.35
N GLN A 206 -11.56 15.21 -5.38
CA GLN A 206 -12.95 15.58 -5.71
C GLN A 206 -13.44 15.07 -7.07
N SER A 207 -12.54 14.82 -8.03
CA SER A 207 -12.87 14.35 -9.37
C SER A 207 -12.59 12.85 -9.60
N PHE A 208 -12.19 12.12 -8.56
CA PHE A 208 -11.77 10.72 -8.68
C PHE A 208 -12.72 9.79 -7.92
N ALA A 209 -12.99 8.63 -8.49
CA ALA A 209 -13.68 7.55 -7.78
C ALA A 209 -12.77 6.84 -6.76
N ALA A 210 -11.46 7.07 -6.85
CA ALA A 210 -10.43 6.50 -6.00
C ALA A 210 -10.39 7.11 -4.59
N THR A 211 -10.30 6.24 -3.57
CA THR A 211 -10.30 6.61 -2.13
C THR A 211 -8.97 6.36 -1.42
N SER A 212 -7.91 6.02 -2.17
CA SER A 212 -6.57 5.81 -1.62
C SER A 212 -5.49 6.42 -2.50
N TRP A 213 -4.37 6.84 -1.89
CA TRP A 213 -3.17 7.29 -2.58
C TRP A 213 -2.85 6.47 -3.84
N ARG A 214 -2.62 5.15 -3.69
CA ARG A 214 -2.28 4.29 -4.83
C ARG A 214 -3.39 4.23 -5.87
N SER A 215 -4.66 4.20 -5.46
CA SER A 215 -5.77 4.22 -6.41
C SER A 215 -5.80 5.53 -7.22
N VAL A 216 -5.54 6.68 -6.59
CA VAL A 216 -5.46 7.99 -7.27
C VAL A 216 -4.28 8.03 -8.24
N ILE A 217 -3.08 7.63 -7.80
CA ILE A 217 -1.89 7.60 -8.66
C ILE A 217 -2.09 6.71 -9.88
N THR A 218 -2.62 5.50 -9.69
CA THR A 218 -2.83 4.56 -10.78
C THR A 218 -3.90 5.03 -11.77
N GLU A 219 -4.93 5.75 -11.29
CA GLU A 219 -5.92 6.38 -12.17
C GLU A 219 -5.32 7.55 -12.97
N LEU A 220 -4.50 8.41 -12.33
CA LEU A 220 -3.81 9.51 -12.99
C LEU A 220 -2.87 9.02 -14.10
N ILE A 221 -2.05 8.00 -13.80
CA ILE A 221 -1.17 7.36 -14.79
C ILE A 221 -2.01 6.78 -15.93
N ALA A 222 -3.09 6.06 -15.63
CA ALA A 222 -3.95 5.46 -16.64
C ALA A 222 -4.59 6.51 -17.57
N ARG A 223 -5.01 7.66 -17.03
CA ARG A 223 -5.53 8.80 -17.81
C ARG A 223 -4.45 9.39 -18.71
N ALA A 224 -3.26 9.64 -18.18
CA ALA A 224 -2.13 10.17 -18.95
C ALA A 224 -1.70 9.24 -20.10
N LEU A 225 -1.65 7.93 -19.86
CA LEU A 225 -1.38 6.94 -20.91
C LEU A 225 -2.50 6.93 -21.96
N SER A 226 -3.77 6.92 -21.54
CA SER A 226 -4.92 6.93 -22.42
C SER A 226 -4.97 8.17 -23.33
N GLU A 227 -4.63 9.34 -22.79
CA GLU A 227 -4.48 10.58 -23.56
C GLU A 227 -3.34 10.48 -24.58
N GLY A 228 -2.16 10.02 -24.15
CA GLY A 228 -1.01 9.87 -25.04
C GLY A 228 -1.27 8.91 -26.20
N TYR A 229 -1.99 7.80 -25.97
CA TYR A 229 -2.41 6.89 -27.04
C TYR A 229 -3.32 7.57 -28.06
N ARG A 230 -4.29 8.40 -27.62
CA ARG A 230 -5.17 9.15 -28.54
C ARG A 230 -4.41 10.17 -29.37
N SER A 231 -3.32 10.69 -28.84
CA SER A 231 -2.40 11.61 -29.53
C SER A 231 -1.32 10.88 -30.35
N ASN A 232 -1.41 9.56 -30.52
CA ASN A 232 -0.44 8.73 -31.26
C ASN A 232 1.02 8.90 -30.78
N MET A 233 1.23 9.18 -29.49
CA MET A 233 2.57 9.30 -28.91
C MET A 233 3.32 7.97 -28.99
N ALA A 234 4.62 8.05 -29.28
CA ALA A 234 5.50 6.89 -29.19
C ALA A 234 5.66 6.43 -27.73
N ARG A 235 6.01 5.15 -27.52
CA ARG A 235 6.08 4.56 -26.16
C ARG A 235 6.97 5.35 -25.20
N LYS A 236 8.15 5.78 -25.66
CA LYS A 236 9.08 6.57 -24.83
C LYS A 236 8.46 7.90 -24.39
N GLU A 237 7.68 8.52 -25.27
CA GLU A 237 6.97 9.78 -25.01
C GLU A 237 5.80 9.57 -24.04
N LEU A 238 5.14 8.41 -24.05
CA LEU A 238 4.07 8.09 -23.09
C LEU A 238 4.58 8.13 -21.64
N VAL A 239 5.74 7.51 -21.36
CA VAL A 239 6.32 7.50 -20.02
C VAL A 239 6.73 8.91 -19.59
N GLN A 240 7.34 9.68 -20.50
CA GLN A 240 7.71 11.08 -20.25
C GLN A 240 6.48 11.95 -20.00
N ASN A 241 5.40 11.76 -20.75
CA ASN A 241 4.13 12.45 -20.58
C ASN A 241 3.47 12.13 -19.23
N VAL A 242 3.52 10.87 -18.78
CA VAL A 242 3.06 10.49 -17.43
C VAL A 242 3.83 11.28 -16.36
N ASN A 243 5.16 11.28 -16.42
CA ASN A 243 5.98 11.99 -15.45
C ASN A 243 5.69 13.49 -15.45
N PHE A 244 5.62 14.10 -16.64
CA PHE A 244 5.30 15.52 -16.79
C PHE A 244 3.95 15.88 -16.15
N LYS A 245 2.92 15.06 -16.40
CA LYS A 245 1.57 15.29 -15.85
C LYS A 245 1.52 15.11 -14.33
N LEU A 246 2.19 14.10 -13.78
CA LEU A 246 2.27 13.89 -12.34
C LEU A 246 3.06 15.02 -11.65
N ASP A 247 4.16 15.46 -12.26
CA ASP A 247 4.98 16.56 -11.76
C ASP A 247 4.20 17.88 -11.69
N ALA A 248 3.44 18.18 -12.76
CA ALA A 248 2.63 19.39 -12.88
C ALA A 248 1.51 19.50 -11.83
N ILE A 249 1.04 18.37 -11.29
CA ILE A 249 0.05 18.34 -10.19
C ILE A 249 0.70 18.17 -8.81
N GLY A 250 2.02 18.32 -8.73
CA GLY A 250 2.75 18.33 -7.48
C GLY A 250 3.04 16.94 -6.91
N ILE A 251 3.22 15.92 -7.75
CA ILE A 251 3.66 14.59 -7.33
C ILE A 251 5.13 14.41 -7.70
N ASP A 252 5.94 14.03 -6.72
CA ASP A 252 7.30 13.58 -6.91
C ASP A 252 7.28 12.11 -7.34
N THR A 253 7.76 11.81 -8.55
CA THR A 253 7.81 10.46 -9.12
C THR A 253 9.09 9.70 -8.80
N GLU A 254 10.07 10.36 -8.19
CA GLU A 254 11.28 9.72 -7.66
C GLU A 254 10.96 9.03 -6.33
N LYS A 255 10.19 9.71 -5.46
CA LYS A 255 9.80 9.17 -4.14
C LYS A 255 8.36 8.67 -4.06
N TRP A 256 7.51 9.00 -5.04
CA TRP A 256 6.07 8.71 -5.04
C TRP A 256 5.33 9.37 -3.87
N LEU A 257 5.56 10.67 -3.71
CA LEU A 257 5.00 11.52 -2.66
C LEU A 257 4.43 12.83 -3.21
N PRO A 258 3.43 13.45 -2.57
CA PRO A 258 3.08 14.83 -2.87
C PRO A 258 4.21 15.79 -2.49
N LYS A 259 4.60 16.68 -3.39
CA LYS A 259 5.66 17.68 -3.19
C LYS A 259 5.37 18.65 -2.04
N VAL A 260 4.10 18.82 -1.66
CA VAL A 260 3.70 19.64 -0.51
C VAL A 260 4.32 19.15 0.81
N PHE A 261 4.65 17.86 0.90
CA PHE A 261 5.31 17.29 2.10
C PHE A 261 6.79 17.65 2.24
N TYR A 262 7.42 18.28 1.23
CA TYR A 262 8.78 18.80 1.35
C TYR A 262 8.88 20.15 2.08
N ASN A 263 7.74 20.80 2.29
CA ASN A 263 7.65 22.10 2.95
C ASN A 263 7.14 21.99 4.41
N LEU A 264 7.03 20.77 4.94
CA LEU A 264 6.69 20.48 6.34
C LEU A 264 7.97 20.27 7.16
#